data_AF-A0A3N3Z0L3-F1
#
_entry.id   AF-A0A3N3Z0L3-F1
#
_cell.length_a   1.000
_cell.length_b   1.000
_cell.length_c   1.000
_cell.angle_alpha   90.00
_cell.angle_beta   90.00
_cell.angle_gamma   90.00
#
_symmetry.space_group_name_H-M   'P 1'
#
loop_
_entity.id
_entity.type
_entity.pdbx_description
1 polymer ?
#
loop_
_entity_poly.entity_id
_entity_poly.type
_entity_poly.pdbx_seq_one_letter_code
_entity_poly.pdbx_strand_id
1 'polypeptide(L)'
;MKFGKSEDEEIWKKALTEAMVETGRDNCIETKLSRINIDYVSQLEVEDFYDFLYDSYFVWKYTAKNRLATSRSHFEKHKNNLSELSKIQKEIFSFELPNTKLGLMYATQINGFGVAGASGLLALLFPSYFGTVDEMVVRSLLKTEEFKTDEKIKQMNPQNLKIEDAVY
;
A
#
# COMPACT_ATOMS: atom_id res chain seq x y z
N MET A 1 27.31 -1.46 3.11
CA MET A 1 26.57 -1.24 4.37
C MET A 1 25.81 -2.52 4.69
N LYS A 2 26.21 -3.25 5.74
CA LYS A 2 25.55 -4.50 6.16
C LYS A 2 24.60 -4.14 7.31
N PHE A 3 23.32 -3.99 7.03
CA PHE A 3 22.29 -4.00 8.09
C PHE A 3 21.74 -5.41 8.15
N GLY A 4 22.25 -6.20 9.10
CA GLY A 4 21.81 -7.57 9.29
C GLY A 4 22.38 -8.15 10.56
N LYS A 5 21.52 -8.27 11.58
CA LYS A 5 21.70 -8.90 12.90
C LYS A 5 22.48 -8.11 13.95
N SER A 6 21.92 -6.99 14.39
CA SER A 6 22.16 -6.52 15.76
C SER A 6 20.94 -6.91 16.60
N GLU A 7 21.14 -7.62 17.71
CA GLU A 7 20.10 -7.83 18.74
C GLU A 7 19.94 -6.61 19.66
N ASP A 8 20.76 -5.57 19.43
CA ASP A 8 20.83 -4.38 20.26
C ASP A 8 19.74 -3.38 19.85
N GLU A 9 18.72 -3.29 20.69
CA GLU A 9 17.57 -2.39 20.55
C GLU A 9 17.99 -0.92 20.44
N GLU A 10 19.11 -0.54 21.04
CA GLU A 10 19.61 0.83 21.01
C GLU A 10 20.19 1.20 19.63
N ILE A 11 20.87 0.25 18.99
CA ILE A 11 21.38 0.39 17.62
C ILE A 11 20.22 0.49 16.63
N TRP A 12 19.15 -0.29 16.83
CA TRP A 12 17.94 -0.18 16.02
C TRP A 12 17.26 1.17 16.18
N LYS A 13 17.09 1.65 17.42
CA LYS A 13 16.49 2.96 17.70
C LYS A 13 17.28 4.09 17.07
N LYS A 14 18.62 4.03 17.14
CA LYS A 14 19.50 5.03 16.52
C LYS A 14 19.44 5.00 14.99
N ALA A 15 19.54 3.82 14.38
CA ALA A 15 19.43 3.67 12.93
C ALA A 15 18.06 4.11 12.40
N LEU A 16 16.99 3.82 13.15
CA LEU A 16 15.65 4.30 12.83
C LEU A 16 15.59 5.83 12.90
N THR A 17 16.16 6.43 13.95
CA THR A 17 16.22 7.89 14.14
C THR A 17 17.00 8.61 13.04
N GLU A 18 18.12 8.05 12.61
CA GLU A 18 18.91 8.61 11.50
C GLU A 18 18.17 8.49 10.16
N ALA A 19 17.55 7.34 9.89
CA ALA A 19 16.69 7.16 8.72
C ALA A 19 15.46 8.10 8.74
N MET A 20 14.92 8.44 9.91
CA MET A 20 13.80 9.39 10.06
C MET A 20 14.17 10.80 9.58
N VAL A 21 15.36 11.28 9.94
CA VAL A 21 15.87 12.60 9.52
C VAL A 21 16.13 12.63 8.01
N GLU A 22 16.66 11.55 7.47
CA GLU A 22 16.99 11.44 6.05
C GLU A 22 15.74 11.29 5.17
N THR A 23 14.70 10.58 5.66
CA THR A 23 13.48 10.29 4.89
C THR A 23 12.34 11.27 5.15
N GLY A 24 12.37 12.04 6.25
CA GLY A 24 11.30 12.94 6.65
C GLY A 24 10.01 12.24 7.07
N ARG A 25 10.08 10.96 7.46
CA ARG A 25 8.92 10.17 7.89
C ARG A 25 8.41 10.61 9.26
N ASP A 26 7.09 10.82 9.37
CA ASP A 26 6.42 10.99 10.66
C ASP A 26 6.32 9.63 11.36
N ASN A 27 7.05 9.42 12.45
CA ASN A 27 6.97 8.19 13.23
C ASN A 27 5.55 7.87 13.72
N CYS A 28 4.68 8.90 13.87
CA CYS A 28 3.30 8.68 14.26
C CYS A 28 2.54 7.90 13.19
N ILE A 29 2.76 8.17 11.88
CA ILE A 29 1.98 7.49 10.85
C ILE A 29 2.40 6.03 10.64
N GLU A 30 3.70 5.76 10.66
CA GLU A 30 4.25 4.39 10.56
C GLU A 30 3.82 3.55 11.78
N THR A 31 3.88 4.13 12.99
CA THR A 31 3.41 3.46 14.22
C THR A 31 1.90 3.26 14.20
N LYS A 32 1.14 4.23 13.70
CA LYS A 32 -0.33 4.14 13.59
C LYS A 32 -0.75 3.00 12.67
N LEU A 33 -0.14 2.88 11.49
CA LEU A 33 -0.54 1.87 10.51
C LEU A 33 0.02 0.47 10.80
N SER A 34 1.17 0.35 11.46
CA SER A 34 1.67 -0.96 11.92
C SER A 34 0.81 -1.61 13.01
N ARG A 35 -0.04 -0.82 13.69
CA ARG A 35 -0.95 -1.27 14.76
C ARG A 35 -2.42 -1.21 14.33
N ILE A 36 -2.68 -1.16 13.03
CA ILE A 36 -4.03 -1.04 12.52
C ILE A 36 -4.87 -2.26 12.95
N ASN A 37 -6.05 -1.99 13.52
CA ASN A 37 -7.01 -3.03 13.85
C ASN A 37 -7.99 -3.17 12.69
N ILE A 38 -7.94 -4.31 11.99
CA ILE A 38 -8.75 -4.57 10.80
C ILE A 38 -10.24 -4.61 11.14
N ASP A 39 -10.61 -5.20 12.28
CA ASP A 39 -12.00 -5.26 12.73
C ASP A 39 -12.56 -3.85 12.90
N TYR A 40 -11.76 -2.94 13.45
CA TYR A 40 -12.12 -1.53 13.56
C TYR A 40 -12.29 -0.86 12.19
N VAL A 41 -11.33 -1.03 11.27
CA VAL A 41 -11.41 -0.40 9.93
C VAL A 41 -12.60 -0.92 9.14
N SER A 42 -12.94 -2.20 9.29
CA SER A 42 -14.09 -2.83 8.62
C SER A 42 -15.44 -2.28 9.08
N GLN A 43 -15.51 -1.72 10.29
CA GLN A 43 -16.71 -1.17 10.91
C GLN A 43 -16.84 0.35 10.75
N LEU A 44 -15.86 1.01 10.13
CA LEU A 44 -15.93 2.44 9.87
C LEU A 44 -17.12 2.77 8.96
N GLU A 45 -17.84 3.84 9.30
CA GLU A 45 -18.72 4.48 8.35
C GLU A 45 -17.91 5.03 7.18
N VAL A 46 -18.55 5.26 6.04
CA VAL A 46 -17.83 5.59 4.80
C VAL A 46 -17.06 6.91 4.91
N GLU A 47 -17.56 7.87 5.68
CA GLU A 47 -16.89 9.13 5.99
C GLU A 47 -15.58 8.90 6.76
N ASP A 48 -15.63 8.07 7.80
CA ASP A 48 -14.43 7.73 8.59
C ASP A 48 -13.44 6.89 7.78
N PHE A 49 -13.94 6.02 6.89
CA PHE A 49 -13.10 5.28 5.95
C PHE A 49 -12.45 6.22 4.92
N TYR A 50 -13.18 7.22 4.44
CA TYR A 50 -12.64 8.29 3.59
C TYR A 50 -11.49 9.01 4.30
N ASP A 51 -11.71 9.44 5.54
CA ASP A 51 -10.70 10.17 6.33
C ASP A 51 -9.50 9.29 6.67
N PHE A 52 -9.73 8.01 7.01
CA PHE A 52 -8.67 7.03 7.19
C PHE A 52 -7.79 6.95 5.95
N LEU A 53 -8.38 6.82 4.76
CA LEU A 53 -7.63 6.76 3.51
C LEU A 53 -6.87 8.06 3.27
N TYR A 54 -7.57 9.19 3.34
CA TYR A 54 -7.02 10.50 2.97
C TYR A 54 -5.91 10.98 3.90
N ASP A 55 -6.12 10.90 5.21
CA ASP A 55 -5.23 11.46 6.23
C ASP A 55 -4.22 10.47 6.76
N SER A 56 -4.50 9.17 6.69
CA SER A 56 -3.58 8.16 7.22
C SER A 56 -2.91 7.38 6.09
N TYR A 57 -3.69 6.63 5.30
CA TYR A 57 -3.12 5.70 4.32
C TYR A 57 -2.34 6.42 3.21
N PHE A 58 -2.89 7.49 2.63
CA PHE A 58 -2.24 8.19 1.52
C PHE A 58 -0.93 8.86 1.96
N VAL A 59 -0.91 9.44 3.17
CA VAL A 59 0.28 10.07 3.74
C VAL A 59 1.39 9.04 3.93
N TRP A 60 1.05 7.86 4.42
CA TRP A 60 1.99 6.75 4.57
C TRP A 60 2.47 6.19 3.23
N LYS A 61 1.55 5.96 2.30
CA LYS A 61 1.85 5.28 1.03
C LYS A 61 2.63 6.18 0.06
N TYR A 62 2.28 7.46 -0.01
CA TYR A 62 2.81 8.39 -1.02
C TYR A 62 3.75 9.40 -0.39
N THR A 63 5.01 9.01 -0.22
CA THR A 63 6.06 9.89 0.32
C THR A 63 6.46 11.02 -0.63
N ALA A 64 6.33 10.81 -1.94
CA ALA A 64 6.60 11.85 -2.94
C ALA A 64 5.43 12.85 -3.01
N LYS A 65 5.69 14.13 -2.72
CA LYS A 65 4.67 15.20 -2.62
C LYS A 65 3.75 15.29 -3.86
N ASN A 66 4.31 15.15 -5.06
CA ASN A 66 3.56 15.18 -6.30
C ASN A 66 2.61 13.98 -6.44
N ARG A 67 3.06 12.77 -6.05
CA ARG A 67 2.20 11.57 -6.05
C ARG A 67 1.09 11.68 -5.03
N LEU A 68 1.40 12.17 -3.83
CA LEU A 68 0.39 12.42 -2.79
C LEU A 68 -0.68 13.40 -3.27
N ALA A 69 -0.28 14.57 -3.79
CA ALA A 69 -1.19 15.59 -4.28
C ALA A 69 -2.06 15.07 -5.45
N THR A 70 -1.45 14.39 -6.42
CA THR A 70 -2.18 13.83 -7.56
C THR A 70 -3.17 12.75 -7.13
N SER A 71 -2.76 11.84 -6.24
CA SER A 71 -3.64 10.77 -5.75
C SER A 71 -4.81 11.34 -4.96
N ARG A 72 -4.55 12.31 -4.07
CA ARG A 72 -5.58 13.01 -3.31
C ARG A 72 -6.57 13.73 -4.22
N SER A 73 -6.09 14.46 -5.22
CA SER A 73 -6.97 15.16 -6.18
C SER A 73 -7.92 14.21 -6.90
N HIS A 74 -7.48 12.99 -7.24
CA HIS A 74 -8.36 11.96 -7.80
C HIS A 74 -9.32 11.41 -6.74
N PHE A 75 -8.82 11.10 -5.55
CA PHE A 75 -9.62 10.53 -4.46
C PHE A 75 -10.74 11.47 -3.99
N GLU A 76 -10.51 12.78 -4.00
CA GLU A 76 -11.51 13.80 -3.64
C GLU A 76 -12.77 13.75 -4.51
N LYS A 77 -12.76 13.10 -5.67
CA LYS A 77 -13.96 12.84 -6.47
C LYS A 77 -15.02 12.06 -5.68
N HIS A 78 -14.60 11.21 -4.73
CA HIS A 78 -15.50 10.48 -3.84
C HIS A 78 -16.26 11.38 -2.86
N LYS A 79 -15.79 12.60 -2.57
CA LYS A 79 -16.55 13.56 -1.72
C LYS A 79 -17.94 13.86 -2.29
N ASN A 80 -18.08 13.82 -3.61
CA ASN A 80 -19.36 14.06 -4.29
C ASN A 80 -20.22 12.79 -4.41
N ASN A 81 -19.66 11.61 -4.11
CA ASN A 81 -20.34 10.33 -4.23
C ASN A 81 -19.79 9.29 -3.24
N LEU A 82 -20.07 9.50 -1.95
CA LEU A 82 -19.66 8.56 -0.90
C LEU A 82 -20.30 7.16 -1.06
N SER A 83 -21.43 7.05 -1.76
CA SER A 83 -22.06 5.75 -2.02
C SER A 83 -21.17 4.80 -2.82
N GLU A 84 -20.41 5.33 -3.79
CA GLU A 84 -19.45 4.54 -4.56
C GLU A 84 -18.30 4.04 -3.68
N LEU A 85 -17.72 4.91 -2.85
CA LEU A 85 -16.68 4.51 -1.90
C LEU A 85 -17.20 3.47 -0.89
N SER A 86 -18.44 3.63 -0.40
CA SER A 86 -19.07 2.67 0.53
C SER A 86 -19.24 1.30 -0.11
N LYS A 87 -19.58 1.22 -1.40
CA LYS A 87 -19.65 -0.05 -2.13
C LYS A 87 -18.27 -0.70 -2.22
N ILE A 88 -17.26 0.05 -2.62
CA ILE A 88 -15.88 -0.46 -2.72
C ILE A 88 -15.37 -0.93 -1.35
N GLN A 89 -15.62 -0.16 -0.28
CA GLN A 89 -15.29 -0.56 1.09
C GLN A 89 -15.93 -1.91 1.45
N LYS A 90 -17.23 -2.06 1.21
CA LYS A 90 -17.94 -3.33 1.48
C LYS A 90 -17.34 -4.47 0.67
N GLU A 91 -17.03 -4.26 -0.60
CA GLU A 91 -16.40 -5.29 -1.44
C GLU A 91 -15.02 -5.70 -0.91
N ILE A 92 -14.17 -4.75 -0.50
CA ILE A 92 -12.85 -5.00 0.11
C ILE A 92 -12.96 -5.82 1.41
N PHE A 93 -14.02 -5.65 2.20
CA PHE A 93 -14.17 -6.37 3.47
C PHE A 93 -15.03 -7.64 3.37
N SER A 94 -15.66 -7.93 2.22
CA SER A 94 -16.56 -9.07 2.06
C SER A 94 -16.10 -10.11 1.03
N PHE A 95 -15.06 -9.84 0.26
CA PHE A 95 -14.55 -10.83 -0.70
C PHE A 95 -13.94 -12.05 0.00
N GLU A 96 -14.02 -13.20 -0.66
CA GLU A 96 -13.46 -14.44 -0.12
C GLU A 96 -11.93 -14.47 -0.26
N LEU A 97 -11.24 -14.49 0.88
CA LEU A 97 -9.81 -14.83 0.92
C LEU A 97 -9.64 -16.33 0.58
N PRO A 98 -8.56 -16.72 -0.13
CA PRO A 98 -7.40 -15.92 -0.50
C PRO A 98 -7.46 -15.35 -1.93
N ASN A 99 -8.63 -14.95 -2.46
CA ASN A 99 -8.72 -14.46 -3.85
C ASN A 99 -8.07 -13.07 -4.02
N THR A 100 -6.74 -13.06 -4.14
CA THR A 100 -5.91 -11.85 -4.19
C THR A 100 -6.22 -10.99 -5.40
N LYS A 101 -6.49 -11.61 -6.56
CA LYS A 101 -6.88 -10.89 -7.78
C LYS A 101 -8.17 -10.10 -7.56
N LEU A 102 -9.18 -10.72 -6.96
CA LEU A 102 -10.46 -10.07 -6.70
C LEU A 102 -10.34 -8.94 -5.67
N GLY A 103 -9.62 -9.17 -4.57
CA GLY A 103 -9.34 -8.11 -3.60
C GLY A 103 -8.62 -6.92 -4.22
N LEU A 104 -7.62 -7.20 -5.08
CA LEU A 104 -6.89 -6.15 -5.80
C LEU A 104 -7.80 -5.40 -6.78
N MET A 105 -8.67 -6.10 -7.52
CA MET A 105 -9.66 -5.47 -8.40
C MET A 105 -10.56 -4.50 -7.62
N TYR A 106 -11.09 -4.89 -6.47
CA TYR A 106 -11.90 -4.00 -5.63
C TYR A 106 -11.12 -2.78 -5.15
N ALA A 107 -9.93 -2.98 -4.58
CA ALA A 107 -9.12 -1.88 -4.08
C ALA A 107 -8.68 -0.90 -5.19
N THR A 108 -8.41 -1.37 -6.41
CA THR A 108 -8.05 -0.49 -7.54
C THR A 108 -9.20 0.40 -8.03
N GLN A 109 -10.45 0.12 -7.65
CA GLN A 109 -11.59 1.01 -7.96
C GLN A 109 -11.58 2.28 -7.11
N ILE A 110 -10.81 2.34 -6.03
CA ILE A 110 -10.64 3.57 -5.25
C ILE A 110 -9.95 4.62 -6.12
N ASN A 111 -10.65 5.71 -6.46
CA ASN A 111 -10.06 6.83 -7.18
C ASN A 111 -8.75 7.31 -6.55
N GLY A 112 -7.70 7.46 -7.37
CA GLY A 112 -6.37 7.81 -6.88
C GLY A 112 -5.51 6.61 -6.47
N PHE A 113 -6.02 5.38 -6.56
CA PHE A 113 -5.21 4.17 -6.50
C PHE A 113 -4.81 3.69 -7.89
N GLY A 114 -3.55 3.29 -8.01
CA GLY A 114 -3.12 2.27 -8.96
C GLY A 114 -2.81 0.97 -8.21
N VAL A 115 -2.30 -0.05 -8.90
CA VAL A 115 -1.92 -1.35 -8.31
C VAL A 115 -1.04 -1.20 -7.07
N ALA A 116 -0.09 -0.26 -7.07
CA ALA A 116 0.78 -0.01 -5.92
C ALA A 116 0.03 0.55 -4.69
N GLY A 117 -0.95 1.42 -4.92
CA GLY A 117 -1.81 1.95 -3.85
C GLY A 117 -2.78 0.89 -3.34
N ALA A 118 -3.36 0.10 -4.24
CA ALA A 118 -4.32 -0.95 -3.88
C ALA A 118 -3.66 -2.12 -3.13
N SER A 119 -2.57 -2.68 -3.66
CA SER A 119 -1.81 -3.74 -2.99
C SER A 119 -1.25 -3.29 -1.64
N GLY A 120 -0.81 -2.03 -1.52
CA GLY A 120 -0.38 -1.44 -0.26
C GLY A 120 -1.48 -1.42 0.81
N LEU A 121 -2.71 -1.08 0.43
CA LEU A 121 -3.83 -1.06 1.36
C LEU A 121 -4.18 -2.48 1.80
N LEU A 122 -4.27 -3.42 0.85
CA LEU A 122 -4.59 -4.81 1.14
C LEU A 122 -3.51 -5.50 1.96
N ALA A 123 -2.24 -5.14 1.79
CA ALA A 123 -1.15 -5.64 2.63
C ALA A 123 -1.27 -5.15 4.08
N LEU A 124 -1.83 -3.97 4.33
CA LEU A 124 -2.15 -3.50 5.69
C LEU A 124 -3.38 -4.20 6.26
N LEU A 125 -4.43 -4.37 5.45
CA LEU A 125 -5.70 -4.93 5.91
C LEU A 125 -5.68 -6.46 6.03
N PHE A 126 -4.88 -7.15 5.22
CA PHE A 126 -4.85 -8.61 5.15
C PHE A 126 -3.40 -9.12 4.94
N PRO A 127 -2.48 -8.83 5.88
CA PRO A 127 -1.04 -9.05 5.70
C PRO A 127 -0.63 -10.51 5.45
N SER A 128 -1.45 -11.48 5.88
CA SER A 128 -1.19 -12.91 5.61
C SER A 128 -1.46 -13.32 4.16
N TYR A 129 -2.16 -12.50 3.38
CA TYR A 129 -2.60 -12.82 2.02
C TYR A 129 -2.05 -11.87 0.96
N PHE A 130 -1.65 -10.67 1.35
CA PHE A 130 -1.20 -9.63 0.42
C PHE A 130 0.17 -9.09 0.79
N GLY A 131 1.01 -8.94 -0.23
CA GLY A 131 2.22 -8.13 -0.20
C GLY A 131 2.01 -6.80 -0.91
N THR A 132 2.95 -5.88 -0.70
CA THR A 132 3.01 -4.65 -1.49
C THR A 132 3.62 -4.94 -2.86
N VAL A 133 3.01 -4.42 -3.93
CA VAL A 133 3.54 -4.56 -5.29
C VAL A 133 3.74 -3.18 -5.88
N ASP A 134 5.00 -2.80 -6.12
CA ASP A 134 5.34 -1.54 -6.78
C ASP A 134 6.58 -1.66 -7.67
N GLU A 135 6.98 -0.54 -8.25
CA GLU A 135 8.16 -0.44 -9.11
C GLU A 135 9.42 -1.04 -8.48
N MET A 136 9.61 -0.88 -7.16
CA MET A 136 10.81 -1.38 -6.48
C MET A 136 10.80 -2.89 -6.38
N VAL A 137 9.63 -3.50 -6.20
CA VAL A 137 9.47 -4.96 -6.17
C VAL A 137 9.87 -5.56 -7.51
N VAL A 138 9.29 -5.08 -8.61
CA VAL A 138 9.61 -5.57 -9.97
C VAL A 138 11.09 -5.38 -10.28
N ARG A 139 11.66 -4.21 -9.97
CA ARG A 139 13.10 -3.96 -10.16
C ARG A 139 13.99 -4.84 -9.30
N SER A 140 13.52 -5.28 -8.13
CA SER A 140 14.28 -6.15 -7.25
C SER A 140 14.21 -7.59 -7.71
N LEU A 141 13.05 -8.07 -8.18
CA LEU A 141 12.90 -9.39 -8.80
C LEU A 141 13.82 -9.54 -10.01
N LEU A 142 13.90 -8.52 -10.88
CA LEU A 142 14.82 -8.55 -12.04
C LEU A 142 16.32 -8.59 -11.65
N LYS A 143 16.66 -8.36 -10.38
CA LYS A 143 18.03 -8.46 -9.86
C LYS A 143 18.31 -9.79 -9.15
N THR A 144 17.31 -10.60 -8.84
CA THR A 144 17.52 -11.90 -8.20
C THR A 144 17.81 -12.97 -9.25
N GLU A 145 18.70 -13.91 -8.92
CA GLU A 145 19.12 -14.97 -9.84
C GLU A 145 17.94 -15.82 -10.36
N GLU A 146 16.93 -16.01 -9.51
CA GLU A 146 15.71 -16.77 -9.82
C GLU A 146 14.86 -16.09 -10.90
N PHE A 147 14.69 -14.77 -10.82
CA PHE A 147 13.72 -14.03 -11.65
C PHE A 147 14.36 -13.13 -12.71
N LYS A 148 15.69 -12.93 -12.70
CA LYS A 148 16.39 -12.07 -13.68
C LYS A 148 16.19 -12.48 -15.15
N THR A 149 15.88 -13.75 -15.40
CA THR A 149 15.64 -14.27 -16.76
C THR A 149 14.16 -14.44 -17.09
N ASP A 150 13.26 -14.12 -16.15
CA ASP A 150 11.83 -14.30 -16.31
C ASP A 150 11.25 -13.30 -17.33
N GLU A 151 10.76 -13.82 -18.45
CA GLU A 151 10.23 -12.99 -19.55
C GLU A 151 8.94 -12.27 -19.19
N LYS A 152 8.12 -12.84 -18.28
CA LYS A 152 6.89 -12.16 -17.86
C LYS A 152 7.23 -10.96 -16.99
N ILE A 153 8.15 -11.11 -16.03
CA ILE A 153 8.59 -9.99 -15.18
C ILE A 153 9.30 -8.91 -16.01
N LYS A 154 10.12 -9.28 -17.00
CA LYS A 154 10.76 -8.32 -17.92
C LYS A 154 9.78 -7.49 -18.74
N GLN A 155 8.61 -8.04 -19.05
CA GLN A 155 7.57 -7.36 -19.83
C GLN A 155 6.68 -6.43 -18.97
N MET A 156 6.72 -6.56 -17.64
CA MET A 156 5.98 -5.67 -16.74
C MET A 156 6.48 -4.23 -16.91
N ASN A 157 5.55 -3.27 -16.93
CA ASN A 157 5.89 -1.85 -16.88
C ASN A 157 5.90 -1.40 -15.41
N PRO A 158 7.07 -1.18 -14.78
CA PRO A 158 7.14 -0.90 -13.34
C PRO A 158 6.44 0.40 -12.95
N GLN A 159 6.34 1.38 -13.87
CA GLN A 159 5.65 2.64 -13.62
C GLN A 159 4.13 2.55 -13.81
N ASN A 160 3.64 1.49 -14.44
CA ASN A 160 2.22 1.29 -14.73
C ASN A 160 1.85 -0.19 -14.71
N LEU A 161 1.96 -0.79 -13.52
CA LEU A 161 1.63 -2.20 -13.30
C LEU A 161 0.14 -2.45 -13.47
N LYS A 162 -0.19 -3.58 -14.11
CA LYS A 162 -1.54 -4.10 -14.24
C LYS A 162 -1.86 -5.06 -13.11
N ILE A 163 -3.14 -5.36 -12.94
CA ILE A 163 -3.59 -6.32 -11.93
C ILE A 163 -2.96 -7.70 -12.17
N GLU A 164 -2.85 -8.11 -13.44
CA GLU A 164 -2.20 -9.35 -13.86
C GLU A 164 -0.73 -9.41 -13.47
N ASP A 165 -0.03 -8.27 -13.47
CA ASP A 165 1.39 -8.20 -13.09
C ASP A 165 1.58 -8.41 -11.58
N ALA A 166 0.58 -8.03 -10.77
CA ALA A 166 0.65 -8.09 -9.31
C ALA A 166 0.21 -9.42 -8.69
N VAL A 167 -0.39 -10.30 -9.49
CA VAL A 167 -0.77 -11.66 -9.07
C VAL A 167 0.05 -12.73 -9.79
N TYR A 168 1.24 -12.32 -10.27
CA TYR A 168 2.19 -13.13 -11.00
C TYR A 168 2.60 -14.40 -10.25
#